data_AF-A0A537DCQ5-F1
#
_entry.id   AF-A0A537DCQ5-F1
#
_cell.length_a   1.000
_cell.length_b   1.000
_cell.length_c   1.000
_cell.angle_alpha   90.00
_cell.angle_beta   90.00
_cell.angle_gamma   90.00
#
_symmetry.space_group_name_H-M   'P 1'
#
loop_
_entity.id
_entity.type
_entity.pdbx_description
1 polymer ?
#
loop_
_entity_poly.entity_id
_entity_poly.type
_entity_poly.pdbx_seq_one_letter_code
_entity_poly.pdbx_strand_id
1 'polypeptide(L)'
;MKKTARKSPQLLNGFPHIPFDEFPLKKSEDLVVLLEKNMPEGAKVEITPMEDSHHSPCMEEMVAIMVHDIEEGKDSSEIYTIYQFCPACQVAVRVL
;
A
#
# COMPACT_ATOMS: atom_id res chain seq x y z
N MET A 1 20.13 -29.33 9.80
CA MET A 1 19.11 -28.31 10.15
C MET A 1 19.25 -27.15 9.18
N LYS A 2 18.33 -27.00 8.22
CA LYS A 2 18.37 -25.90 7.23
C LYS A 2 17.91 -24.63 7.93
N LYS A 3 18.83 -23.70 8.20
CA LYS A 3 18.51 -22.35 8.68
C LYS A 3 17.74 -21.64 7.56
N THR A 4 16.43 -21.52 7.68
CA THR A 4 15.63 -20.64 6.83
C THR A 4 16.07 -19.21 7.14
N ALA A 5 16.96 -18.67 6.30
CA ALA A 5 17.26 -17.26 6.31
C ALA A 5 15.93 -16.52 6.05
N ARG A 6 15.43 -15.79 7.06
CA ARG A 6 14.42 -14.76 6.84
C ARG A 6 15.03 -13.79 5.83
N LYS A 7 14.66 -13.93 4.55
CA LYS A 7 14.94 -12.92 3.54
C LYS A 7 14.33 -11.63 4.08
N SER A 8 15.17 -10.68 4.43
CA SER A 8 14.75 -9.30 4.62
C SER A 8 13.89 -8.91 3.41
N PRO A 9 12.73 -8.27 3.58
CA PRO A 9 11.93 -7.82 2.45
C PRO A 9 12.84 -6.95 1.59
N GLN A 10 13.10 -7.38 0.35
CA GLN A 10 13.79 -6.52 -0.59
C GLN A 10 12.82 -5.39 -0.89
N LEU A 11 13.14 -4.19 -0.41
CA LEU A 11 12.33 -3.01 -0.67
C LEU A 11 12.44 -2.71 -2.16
N LEU A 12 11.34 -2.91 -2.89
CA LEU A 12 11.25 -2.59 -4.32
C LEU A 12 10.87 -1.11 -4.42
N ASN A 13 11.83 -0.29 -4.85
CA ASN A 13 11.71 1.18 -4.88
C ASN A 13 11.39 1.80 -3.50
N GLY A 14 12.00 1.27 -2.44
CA GLY A 14 11.75 1.75 -1.07
C GLY A 14 10.51 1.17 -0.38
N PHE A 15 9.64 0.44 -1.10
CA PHE A 15 8.41 -0.12 -0.52
C PHE A 15 8.45 -1.65 -0.36
N PRO A 16 7.93 -2.18 0.76
CA PRO A 16 8.08 -3.58 1.13
C PRO A 16 7.02 -4.51 0.54
N HIS A 17 6.56 -4.34 -0.70
CA HIS A 17 5.67 -5.32 -1.35
C HIS A 17 5.90 -5.36 -2.86
N ILE A 18 5.71 -6.54 -3.44
CA ILE A 18 5.80 -6.78 -4.88
C ILE A 18 4.49 -6.30 -5.53
N PRO A 19 4.53 -5.50 -6.61
CA PRO A 19 3.33 -5.13 -7.35
C PRO A 19 2.54 -6.35 -7.83
N PHE A 20 1.21 -6.26 -7.74
CA PHE A 20 0.23 -7.29 -8.11
C PHE A 20 0.34 -8.60 -7.32
N ASP A 21 1.06 -8.60 -6.20
CA ASP A 21 1.12 -9.71 -5.25
C ASP A 21 0.24 -9.38 -4.04
N GLU A 22 -0.80 -10.17 -3.83
CA GLU A 22 -1.69 -10.03 -2.69
C GLU A 22 -1.01 -10.53 -1.42
N PHE A 23 -1.12 -9.77 -0.34
CA PHE A 23 -0.56 -10.12 0.96
C PHE A 23 -1.58 -9.92 2.07
N PRO A 24 -1.51 -10.74 3.14
CA PRO A 24 -2.41 -10.61 4.28
C PRO A 24 -2.08 -9.33 5.05
N LEU A 25 -3.11 -8.52 5.30
CA LEU A 25 -3.03 -7.28 6.07
C LEU A 25 -4.26 -7.18 6.98
N LYS A 26 -4.06 -7.06 8.29
CA LYS A 26 -5.19 -7.02 9.24
C LYS A 26 -5.95 -5.70 9.19
N LYS A 27 -5.21 -4.61 8.98
CA LYS A 27 -5.67 -3.23 9.14
C LYS A 27 -4.89 -2.33 8.19
N SER A 28 -5.58 -1.38 7.56
CA SER A 28 -4.95 -0.38 6.68
C SER A 28 -3.94 0.47 7.45
N GLU A 29 -4.19 0.76 8.73
CA GLU A 29 -3.29 1.56 9.57
C GLU A 29 -1.91 0.91 9.76
N ASP A 30 -1.85 -0.44 9.81
CA ASP A 30 -0.57 -1.16 9.92
C ASP A 30 0.30 -0.92 8.69
N LEU A 31 -0.32 -0.84 7.50
CA LEU A 31 0.36 -0.53 6.26
C LEU A 31 0.77 0.95 6.24
N VAL A 32 -0.08 1.88 6.68
CA VAL A 32 0.28 3.31 6.75
C VAL A 32 1.50 3.54 7.61
N VAL A 33 1.57 2.99 8.82
CA VAL A 33 2.74 3.14 9.72
C VAL A 33 4.02 2.60 9.07
N LEU A 34 3.89 1.55 8.25
CA LEU A 34 5.02 1.00 7.53
C LEU A 34 5.42 1.86 6.32
N LEU A 35 4.46 2.44 5.60
CA LEU A 35 4.71 3.37 4.50
C LEU A 35 5.37 4.66 5.01
N GLU A 36 4.86 5.24 6.09
CA GLU A 36 5.41 6.46 6.71
C GLU A 36 6.87 6.32 7.13
N LYS A 37 7.31 5.10 7.48
CA LYS A 37 8.71 4.84 7.85
C LYS A 37 9.65 4.68 6.67
N ASN A 38 9.13 4.41 5.48
CA ASN A 38 9.92 4.09 4.29
C ASN A 38 9.71 5.08 3.14
N MET A 39 8.71 5.95 3.23
CA MET A 39 8.41 6.95 2.22
C MET A 39 9.49 8.05 2.15
N PRO A 40 9.67 8.68 0.99
CA PRO A 40 10.61 9.79 0.86
C PRO A 40 10.17 11.01 1.67
N GLU A 41 11.13 11.88 1.99
CA GLU A 41 10.86 13.13 2.71
C GLU A 41 9.91 14.03 1.91
N GLY A 42 8.87 14.55 2.55
CA GLY A 42 7.82 15.35 1.89
C GLY A 42 6.66 14.53 1.29
N ALA A 43 6.72 13.20 1.34
CA ALA A 43 5.60 12.35 0.97
C ALA A 43 4.54 12.27 2.08
N LYS A 44 3.31 11.99 1.67
CA LYS A 44 2.14 11.75 2.52
C LYS A 44 1.47 10.46 2.11
N VAL A 45 0.88 9.79 3.11
CA VAL A 45 -0.03 8.68 2.89
C VAL A 45 -1.46 9.20 2.92
N GLU A 46 -2.22 8.96 1.85
CA GLU A 46 -3.64 9.23 1.75
C GLU A 46 -4.42 7.92 1.73
N ILE A 47 -5.52 7.86 2.49
CA ILE A 47 -6.42 6.71 2.52
C ILE A 47 -7.77 7.17 1.99
N THR A 48 -8.19 6.58 0.87
CA THR A 48 -9.42 6.97 0.19
C THR A 48 -10.29 5.74 -0.03
N PRO A 49 -11.55 5.72 0.47
CA PRO A 49 -12.48 4.64 0.15
C PRO A 49 -12.78 4.66 -1.35
N MET A 50 -12.80 3.49 -1.98
CA MET A 50 -13.11 3.35 -3.40
C MET A 50 -14.53 2.79 -3.55
N GLU A 51 -15.52 3.67 -3.67
CA GLU A 51 -16.93 3.28 -3.85
C GLU A 51 -17.15 2.46 -5.13
N ASP A 52 -16.37 2.70 -6.17
CA ASP A 52 -16.46 1.94 -7.44
C ASP A 52 -15.55 0.70 -7.48
N SER A 53 -14.64 0.51 -6.52
CA SER A 53 -13.69 -0.60 -6.52
C SER A 53 -14.07 -1.64 -5.47
N HIS A 54 -14.33 -2.85 -5.96
CA HIS A 54 -14.74 -3.96 -5.12
C HIS A 54 -13.76 -5.10 -5.23
N HIS A 55 -13.50 -5.75 -4.11
CA HIS A 55 -12.68 -6.96 -4.09
C HIS A 55 -13.49 -8.09 -4.73
N SER A 56 -13.14 -8.50 -5.95
CA SER A 56 -13.95 -9.44 -6.75
C SER A 56 -14.39 -10.72 -6.00
N PRO A 57 -13.60 -11.31 -5.09
CA PRO A 57 -14.02 -12.46 -4.30
C PRO A 57 -15.13 -12.21 -3.27
N CYS A 58 -15.15 -11.05 -2.60
CA CYS A 58 -16.13 -10.78 -1.54
C CYS A 58 -17.14 -9.67 -1.89
N MET A 59 -16.92 -8.97 -3.01
CA MET A 59 -17.74 -7.86 -3.49
C MET A 59 -17.88 -6.70 -2.49
N GLU A 60 -16.96 -6.60 -1.53
CA GLU A 60 -16.93 -5.50 -0.57
C GLU A 60 -16.07 -4.36 -1.12
N GLU A 61 -16.42 -3.15 -0.73
CA GLU A 61 -15.69 -1.92 -1.07
C GLU A 61 -14.23 -2.02 -0.61
N MET A 62 -13.34 -1.58 -1.50
CA MET A 62 -11.91 -1.52 -1.22
C MET A 62 -11.51 -0.12 -0.78
N VAL A 63 -10.36 -0.05 -0.14
CA VAL A 63 -9.73 1.19 0.30
C VAL A 63 -8.43 1.35 -0.49
N ALA A 64 -8.27 2.48 -1.16
CA ALA A 64 -7.00 2.88 -1.74
C ALA A 64 -6.12 3.53 -0.67
N ILE A 65 -4.86 3.14 -0.64
CA ILE A 65 -3.83 3.75 0.20
C ILE A 65 -2.73 4.22 -0.74
N MET A 66 -2.64 5.53 -0.92
CA MET A 66 -1.74 6.18 -1.87
C MET A 66 -0.61 6.87 -1.13
N VAL A 67 0.61 6.78 -1.65
CA VAL A 67 1.75 7.57 -1.18
C VAL A 67 2.12 8.54 -2.28
N HIS A 68 2.05 9.84 -2.00
CA HIS A 68 2.34 10.89 -2.96
C HIS A 68 3.04 12.07 -2.29
N ASP A 69 3.70 12.93 -3.06
CA ASP A 69 4.30 14.15 -2.52
C ASP A 69 3.23 15.24 -2.25
N ILE A 70 3.55 16.17 -1.33
CA ILE A 70 2.76 17.38 -1.10
C ILE A 70 3.50 18.61 -1.65
N GLU A 71 3.51 18.80 -2.97
CA GLU A 71 3.92 20.09 -3.54
C GLU A 71 2.72 21.05 -3.59
N GLU A 72 2.65 21.97 -2.61
CA GLU A 72 1.72 23.12 -2.66
C GLU A 72 1.98 23.95 -3.93
N GLY A 73 1.06 23.89 -4.89
CA GLY A 73 1.08 24.74 -6.09
C GLY A 73 1.38 24.05 -7.42
N LYS A 74 1.49 22.72 -7.47
CA LYS A 74 1.52 21.96 -8.74
C LYS A 74 0.28 21.08 -8.87
N ASP A 75 -0.34 21.09 -10.05
CA ASP A 75 -1.45 20.21 -10.45
C ASP A 75 -1.05 18.72 -10.59
N SER A 76 0.21 18.36 -10.33
CA SER A 76 0.73 16.99 -10.51
C SER A 76 1.47 16.52 -9.26
N SER A 77 0.73 15.97 -8.29
CA SER A 77 1.33 15.19 -7.21
C SER A 77 1.94 13.91 -7.80
N GLU A 78 3.23 13.69 -7.57
CA GLU A 78 3.92 12.46 -7.97
C GLU A 78 3.48 11.33 -7.04
N ILE A 79 2.79 10.35 -7.62
CA ILE A 79 2.36 9.15 -6.89
C ILE A 79 3.54 8.17 -6.86
N TYR A 80 4.04 7.87 -5.67
CA TYR A 80 5.13 6.92 -5.46
C TYR A 80 4.66 5.47 -5.50
N THR A 81 3.52 5.18 -4.87
CA THR A 81 2.95 3.84 -4.81
C THR A 81 1.47 3.90 -4.44
N ILE A 82 0.72 2.88 -4.85
CA ILE A 82 -0.70 2.72 -4.52
C ILE A 82 -0.91 1.29 -4.03
N TYR A 83 -1.65 1.17 -2.95
CA TYR A 83 -2.16 -0.09 -2.42
C TYR A 83 -3.67 -0.09 -2.44
N GLN A 84 -4.25 -1.26 -2.65
CA GLN A 84 -5.67 -1.50 -2.48
C GLN A 84 -5.85 -2.52 -1.36
N PHE A 85 -6.69 -2.20 -0.39
CA PHE A 85 -6.94 -3.01 0.80
C PHE A 85 -8.42 -3.38 0.87
N CYS A 86 -8.71 -4.65 1.11
CA CYS A 86 -10.06 -5.13 1.41
C CYS A 86 -10.19 -5.40 2.92
N PRO A 87 -11.02 -4.63 3.66
CA PRO A 87 -11.20 -4.81 5.10
C PRO A 87 -11.88 -6.13 5.45
N ALA A 88 -12.77 -6.64 4.59
CA ALA A 88 -13.49 -7.88 4.82
C ALA A 88 -12.59 -9.12 4.65
N CYS A 89 -11.77 -9.15 3.60
CA CYS A 89 -10.86 -10.26 3.35
C CYS A 89 -9.51 -10.11 4.07
N GLN A 90 -9.21 -8.94 4.61
CA GLN A 90 -7.93 -8.65 5.27
C GLN A 90 -6.73 -8.92 4.34
N VAL A 91 -6.88 -8.49 3.09
CA VAL A 91 -5.85 -8.61 2.05
C VAL A 91 -5.56 -7.24 1.49
N ALA A 92 -4.30 -6.99 1.16
CA ALA A 92 -3.87 -5.83 0.44
C ALA A 92 -3.05 -6.25 -0.78
N VAL A 93 -3.07 -5.42 -1.81
CA VAL A 93 -2.26 -5.57 -3.01
C VAL A 93 -1.64 -4.24 -3.36
N ARG A 94 -0.37 -4.27 -3.76
CA ARG A 94 0.29 -3.10 -4.33
C ARG A 94 -0.02 -3.04 -5.82
N VAL A 95 -0.59 -1.96 -6.33
CA VAL A 95 -0.93 -1.83 -7.76
C VAL A 95 0.05 -0.94 -8.53
N LEU A 96 0.85 -0.13 -7.82
CA LEU A 96 1.91 0.74 -8.37
C LEU A 96 3.16 0.69 -7.49
#